data_AF-C0EJK9-F1
#
_entry.id   AF-C0EJK9-F1
#
_cell.length_a   1.000
_cell.length_b   1.000
_cell.length_c   1.000
_cell.angle_alpha   90.00
_cell.angle_beta   90.00
_cell.angle_gamma   90.00
#
_symmetry.space_group_name_H-M   'P 1'
#
loop_
_entity.id
_entity.type
_entity.pdbx_description
1 polymer ?
#
loop_
_entity_poly.entity_id
_entity_poly.type
_entity_poly.pdbx_seq_one_letter_code
_entity_poly.pdbx_strand_id
1 'polypeptide(L)'
;MGKRDEALVTWLAGYDYNPRRAECLYLAQTMLRQEGKYRISHAIGLMAKRIPFPTDDILFVQSNVYQLDIDYELSVTAYAAGDFRQGYESCRHLLLLNVREALTTVTMQNMWLYREHAQTETREALEQLVAVMQPYAAQGGRLAEVTEYFADILKNR
;
A
#
# COMPACT_ATOMS: atom_id res chain seq x y z
N MET A 1 15.79 -1.09 -23.29
CA MET A 1 14.52 -1.85 -23.17
C MET A 1 14.76 -3.33 -22.83
N GLY A 2 15.70 -4.06 -23.46
CA GLY A 2 15.89 -5.52 -23.20
C GLY A 2 16.12 -6.00 -21.76
N LYS A 3 16.82 -5.24 -20.90
CA LYS A 3 17.14 -5.68 -19.52
C LYS A 3 15.94 -5.73 -18.55
N ARG A 4 14.83 -5.05 -18.88
CA ARG A 4 13.64 -4.99 -17.99
C ARG A 4 12.73 -6.21 -18.17
N ASP A 5 12.50 -6.62 -19.42
CA ASP A 5 11.71 -7.81 -19.70
C ASP A 5 12.42 -9.07 -19.16
N GLU A 6 13.74 -9.15 -19.30
CA GLU A 6 14.55 -10.20 -18.67
C GLU A 6 14.44 -10.19 -17.13
N ALA A 7 14.39 -9.01 -16.51
CA ALA A 7 14.21 -8.89 -15.07
C ALA A 7 12.82 -9.39 -14.62
N LEU A 8 11.75 -9.03 -15.34
CA LEU A 8 10.40 -9.53 -15.06
C LEU A 8 10.35 -11.05 -15.06
N VAL A 9 10.87 -11.65 -16.14
CA VAL A 9 10.91 -13.10 -16.30
C VAL A 9 11.72 -13.74 -15.17
N THR A 10 12.85 -13.14 -14.81
CA THR A 10 13.71 -13.64 -13.72
C THR A 10 13.00 -13.62 -12.37
N TRP A 11 12.30 -12.53 -12.02
CA TRP A 11 11.56 -12.47 -10.77
C TRP A 11 10.38 -13.43 -10.75
N LEU A 12 9.63 -13.56 -11.83
CA LEU A 12 8.53 -14.52 -11.90
C LEU A 12 9.04 -15.97 -11.79
N ALA A 13 10.17 -16.31 -12.41
CA ALA A 13 10.81 -17.60 -12.25
C ALA A 13 11.32 -17.82 -10.81
N GLY A 14 11.83 -16.77 -10.15
CA GLY A 14 12.24 -16.83 -8.74
C GLY A 14 11.06 -17.09 -7.79
N TYR A 15 9.89 -16.51 -8.08
CA TYR A 15 8.66 -16.82 -7.36
C TYR A 15 8.22 -18.28 -7.57
N ASP A 16 8.27 -18.77 -8.82
CA ASP A 16 7.92 -20.17 -9.12
C ASP A 16 8.84 -21.15 -8.39
N TYR A 17 10.13 -20.82 -8.29
CA TYR A 17 11.11 -21.60 -7.52
C TYR A 17 10.84 -21.60 -6.01
N ASN A 18 10.42 -20.47 -5.43
CA ASN A 18 10.08 -20.37 -4.02
C ASN A 18 8.80 -19.54 -3.79
N PRO A 19 7.61 -20.16 -3.89
CA PRO A 19 6.34 -19.45 -3.84
C PRO A 19 5.96 -18.98 -2.42
N ARG A 20 6.76 -19.32 -1.41
CA ARG A 20 6.58 -18.86 -0.02
C ARG A 20 7.28 -17.52 0.24
N ARG A 21 7.94 -16.92 -0.76
CA ARG A 21 8.66 -15.64 -0.67
C ARG A 21 8.00 -14.59 -1.56
N ALA A 22 7.60 -13.48 -0.96
CA ALA A 22 6.93 -12.38 -1.64
C ALA A 22 7.88 -11.44 -2.40
N GLU A 23 9.18 -11.44 -2.08
CA GLU A 23 10.14 -10.44 -2.58
C GLU A 23 10.22 -10.41 -4.11
N CYS A 24 10.17 -11.58 -4.77
CA CYS A 24 10.17 -11.64 -6.23
C CYS A 24 8.90 -11.01 -6.82
N LEU A 25 7.73 -11.28 -6.23
CA LEU A 25 6.48 -10.67 -6.68
C LEU A 25 6.46 -9.16 -6.42
N TYR A 26 7.00 -8.69 -5.30
CA TYR A 26 7.15 -7.27 -5.01
C TYR A 26 8.03 -6.54 -6.04
N LEU A 27 9.16 -7.13 -6.43
CA LEU A 27 10.03 -6.57 -7.46
C LEU A 27 9.33 -6.51 -8.82
N ALA A 28 8.62 -7.58 -9.20
CA ALA A 28 7.80 -7.62 -10.42
C ALA A 28 6.68 -6.56 -10.39
N GLN A 29 5.95 -6.45 -9.28
CA GLN A 29 4.91 -5.43 -9.06
C GLN A 29 5.46 -4.03 -9.26
N THR A 30 6.60 -3.71 -8.62
CA THR A 30 7.23 -2.40 -8.65
C THR A 30 7.64 -2.02 -10.07
N MET A 31 8.29 -2.94 -10.79
CA MET A 31 8.70 -2.68 -12.17
C MET A 31 7.49 -2.46 -13.09
N LEU A 32 6.45 -3.30 -12.97
CA LEU A 32 5.21 -3.13 -13.75
C LEU A 32 4.55 -1.78 -13.47
N ARG A 33 4.52 -1.32 -12.21
CA ARG A 33 4.01 0.01 -11.87
C ARG A 33 4.85 1.11 -12.53
N GLN A 34 6.17 1.02 -12.48
CA GLN A 34 7.08 2.00 -13.09
C GLN A 34 6.93 2.07 -14.61
N GLU A 35 6.46 0.99 -15.25
CA GLU A 35 6.11 0.95 -16.67
C GLU A 35 4.67 1.43 -16.98
N GLY A 36 3.93 1.89 -15.97
CA GLY A 36 2.53 2.32 -16.12
C GLY A 36 1.53 1.16 -16.28
N LYS A 37 1.97 -0.09 -16.09
CA LYS A 37 1.13 -1.28 -16.18
C LYS A 37 0.39 -1.54 -14.87
N TYR A 38 -0.39 -0.55 -14.42
CA TYR A 38 -0.99 -0.52 -13.07
C TYR A 38 -1.90 -1.72 -12.76
N ARG A 39 -2.72 -2.17 -13.71
CA ARG A 39 -3.68 -3.27 -13.47
C ARG A 39 -3.01 -4.61 -13.18
N ILE A 40 -1.98 -4.96 -13.96
CA ILE A 40 -1.23 -6.20 -13.74
C ILE A 40 -0.28 -6.08 -12.53
N SER A 41 0.30 -4.90 -12.31
CA SER A 41 1.05 -4.61 -11.08
C SER A 41 0.17 -4.85 -9.84
N HIS A 42 -1.06 -4.34 -9.84
CA HIS A 42 -2.02 -4.56 -8.76
C HIS A 42 -2.33 -6.05 -8.54
N ALA A 43 -2.60 -6.80 -9.62
CA ALA A 43 -2.87 -8.24 -9.52
C ALA A 43 -1.70 -9.02 -8.91
N ILE A 44 -0.46 -8.72 -9.32
CA ILE A 44 0.74 -9.32 -8.72
C ILE A 44 0.90 -8.91 -7.26
N GLY A 45 0.63 -7.64 -6.92
CA GLY A 45 0.68 -7.16 -5.54
C GLY A 45 -0.31 -7.87 -4.62
N LEU A 46 -1.52 -8.17 -5.11
CA LEU A 46 -2.50 -8.97 -4.37
C LEU A 46 -2.02 -10.40 -4.12
N MET A 47 -1.30 -10.99 -5.08
CA MET A 47 -0.65 -12.29 -4.88
C MET A 47 0.45 -12.19 -3.81
N ALA A 48 1.29 -11.17 -3.88
CA ALA A 48 2.38 -10.93 -2.93
C ALA A 48 1.85 -10.73 -1.50
N LYS A 49 0.80 -9.92 -1.33
CA LYS A 49 0.19 -9.60 -0.02
C LYS A 49 -0.36 -10.84 0.71
N ARG A 50 -0.74 -11.89 -0.02
CA ARG A 50 -1.25 -13.14 0.56
C ARG A 50 -0.16 -14.04 1.13
N ILE A 51 1.10 -13.78 0.79
CA ILE A 51 2.23 -14.58 1.27
C ILE A 51 2.61 -14.06 2.66
N PRO A 52 2.48 -14.87 3.73
CA PRO A 52 2.84 -14.45 5.07
C PRO A 52 4.36 -14.27 5.19
N PHE A 53 4.79 -13.48 6.18
CA PHE A 53 6.20 -13.38 6.52
C PHE A 53 6.77 -14.77 6.86
N PRO A 54 7.85 -15.22 6.21
CA PRO A 54 8.42 -16.54 6.44
C PRO A 54 9.14 -16.59 7.80
N THR A 55 8.68 -17.46 8.70
CA THR A 55 9.25 -17.62 10.06
C THR A 55 10.35 -18.66 10.14
N ASP A 56 10.37 -19.63 9.24
CA ASP A 56 11.22 -20.82 9.30
C ASP A 56 12.35 -20.79 8.25
N ASP A 57 12.69 -19.61 7.73
CA ASP A 57 13.68 -19.46 6.67
C ASP A 57 15.11 -19.37 7.24
N ILE A 58 16.04 -20.02 6.57
CA ILE A 58 17.47 -20.02 6.93
C ILE A 58 18.22 -18.83 6.31
N LEU A 59 17.63 -18.18 5.30
CA LEU A 59 18.20 -17.01 4.62
C LEU A 59 17.54 -15.72 5.09
N PHE A 60 18.26 -14.60 4.92
CA PHE A 60 17.74 -13.26 5.21
C PHE A 60 16.45 -12.97 4.44
N VAL A 61 15.48 -12.37 5.14
CA VAL A 61 14.17 -11.99 4.63
C VAL A 61 14.03 -10.48 4.70
N GLN A 62 13.52 -9.85 3.63
CA GLN A 62 13.32 -8.41 3.61
C GLN A 62 12.01 -8.05 4.33
N SER A 63 12.08 -7.77 5.63
CA SER A 63 10.88 -7.52 6.46
C SER A 63 9.98 -6.41 5.94
N ASN A 64 10.56 -5.34 5.38
CA ASN A 64 9.82 -4.20 4.84
C ASN A 64 8.87 -4.59 3.70
N VAL A 65 9.23 -5.60 2.89
CA VAL A 65 8.37 -6.08 1.80
C VAL A 65 7.01 -6.51 2.33
N TYR A 66 7.02 -7.24 3.44
CA TYR A 66 5.82 -7.79 4.08
C TYR A 66 5.11 -6.76 4.95
N GLN A 67 5.85 -5.84 5.56
CA GLN A 67 5.31 -4.87 6.50
C GLN A 67 4.69 -3.65 5.80
N LEU A 68 5.32 -3.14 4.73
CA LEU A 68 4.93 -1.85 4.15
C LEU A 68 5.06 -1.74 2.64
N ASP A 69 6.05 -2.35 1.99
CA ASP A 69 6.33 -2.02 0.58
C ASP A 69 5.23 -2.52 -0.38
N ILE A 70 4.69 -3.72 -0.14
CA ILE A 70 3.57 -4.25 -0.94
C ILE A 70 2.32 -3.38 -0.78
N ASP A 71 2.01 -2.94 0.44
CA ASP A 71 0.86 -2.07 0.69
C ASP A 71 1.04 -0.68 0.09
N TYR A 72 2.27 -0.16 0.07
CA TYR A 72 2.56 1.08 -0.63
C TYR A 72 2.24 0.95 -2.12
N GLU A 73 2.76 -0.09 -2.77
CA GLU A 73 2.54 -0.32 -4.19
C GLU A 73 1.04 -0.61 -4.52
N LEU A 74 0.32 -1.29 -3.62
CA LEU A 74 -1.13 -1.49 -3.74
C LEU A 74 -1.91 -0.17 -3.60
N SER A 75 -1.53 0.70 -2.67
CA SER A 75 -2.18 2.01 -2.49
C SER A 75 -2.09 2.89 -3.75
N VAL A 76 -1.03 2.75 -4.54
CA VAL A 76 -0.82 3.49 -5.79
C VAL A 76 -1.59 2.86 -6.97
N THR A 77 -1.60 1.52 -7.04
CA THR A 77 -2.11 0.80 -8.22
C THR A 77 -3.61 0.52 -8.18
N ALA A 78 -4.21 0.48 -6.99
CA ALA A 78 -5.59 0.05 -6.78
C ALA A 78 -6.62 0.91 -7.51
N TYR A 79 -6.43 2.23 -7.57
CA TYR A 79 -7.35 3.15 -8.29
C TYR A 79 -7.48 2.79 -9.77
N ALA A 80 -6.36 2.53 -10.46
CA ALA A 80 -6.37 2.16 -11.88
C ALA A 80 -6.92 0.74 -12.13
N ALA A 81 -6.84 -0.12 -11.12
CA ALA A 81 -7.44 -1.46 -11.12
C ALA A 81 -8.93 -1.47 -10.76
N GLY A 82 -9.46 -0.39 -10.18
CA GLY A 82 -10.84 -0.30 -9.70
C GLY A 82 -11.08 -0.97 -8.35
N ASP A 83 -10.03 -1.37 -7.63
CA ASP A 83 -10.13 -2.02 -6.31
C ASP A 83 -10.00 -0.99 -5.18
N PHE A 84 -10.98 -0.09 -5.07
CA PHE A 84 -10.94 1.00 -4.10
C PHE A 84 -10.86 0.52 -2.65
N ARG A 85 -11.44 -0.65 -2.35
CA ARG A 85 -11.38 -1.25 -1.02
C ARG A 85 -9.95 -1.64 -0.67
N GLN A 86 -9.25 -2.36 -1.57
CA GLN A 86 -7.86 -2.72 -1.30
C GLN A 86 -6.97 -1.47 -1.16
N GLY A 87 -7.21 -0.44 -2.00
CA GLY A 87 -6.52 0.84 -1.89
C GLY A 87 -6.68 1.48 -0.51
N TYR A 88 -7.92 1.52 0.01
CA TYR A 88 -8.21 2.00 1.36
C TYR A 88 -7.50 1.17 2.44
N GLU A 89 -7.64 -0.15 2.39
CA GLU A 89 -7.05 -1.07 3.39
C GLU A 89 -5.52 -0.93 3.45
N SER A 90 -4.87 -0.79 2.29
CA SER A 90 -3.43 -0.57 2.21
C SER A 90 -3.02 0.79 2.78
N CYS A 91 -3.73 1.87 2.44
CA CYS A 91 -3.47 3.19 3.05
C CYS A 91 -3.68 3.17 4.57
N ARG A 92 -4.77 2.54 5.04
CA ARG A 92 -5.11 2.40 6.45
C ARG A 92 -4.01 1.66 7.19
N HIS A 93 -3.53 0.53 6.66
CA HIS A 93 -2.44 -0.24 7.26
C HIS A 93 -1.17 0.62 7.41
N LEU A 94 -0.75 1.29 6.34
CA LEU A 94 0.46 2.13 6.34
C LEU A 94 0.40 3.30 7.33
N LEU A 95 -0.74 3.97 7.44
CA LEU A 95 -0.91 5.08 8.39
C LEU A 95 -0.86 4.58 9.84
N LEU A 96 -1.47 3.44 10.13
CA LEU A 96 -1.50 2.87 11.48
C LEU A 96 -0.16 2.23 11.90
N LEU A 97 0.74 1.94 10.96
CA LEU A 97 2.11 1.50 11.26
C LEU A 97 3.04 2.62 11.74
N ASN A 98 2.61 3.89 11.71
CA ASN A 98 3.41 5.06 12.06
C ASN A 98 4.76 5.11 11.30
N VAL A 99 4.66 5.01 9.98
CA VAL A 99 5.82 5.04 9.08
C VAL A 99 6.48 6.42 9.01
N ARG A 100 7.69 6.49 8.42
CA ARG A 100 8.43 7.74 8.18
C ARG A 100 7.57 8.78 7.46
N GLU A 101 7.76 10.06 7.79
CA GLU A 101 6.98 11.20 7.28
C GLU A 101 6.77 11.19 5.75
N ALA A 102 7.83 10.95 4.97
CA ALA A 102 7.74 10.92 3.51
C ALA A 102 6.77 9.85 2.98
N LEU A 103 6.65 8.72 3.67
CA LEU A 103 5.69 7.67 3.31
C LEU A 103 4.29 8.03 3.81
N THR A 104 4.18 8.65 4.99
CA THR A 104 2.89 9.09 5.55
C THR A 104 2.21 10.11 4.65
N THR A 105 2.92 11.15 4.19
CA THR A 105 2.35 12.19 3.33
C THR A 105 1.85 11.64 1.99
N VAL A 106 2.63 10.78 1.32
CA VAL A 106 2.20 10.12 0.07
C VAL A 106 1.01 9.19 0.32
N THR A 107 1.01 8.45 1.44
CA THR A 107 -0.10 7.56 1.81
C THR A 107 -1.39 8.35 2.05
N MET A 108 -1.32 9.51 2.69
CA MET A 108 -2.46 10.42 2.87
C MET A 108 -2.98 10.95 1.52
N GLN A 109 -2.09 11.32 0.61
CA GLN A 109 -2.49 11.75 -0.75
C GLN A 109 -3.20 10.65 -1.53
N ASN A 110 -2.76 9.39 -1.37
CA ASN A 110 -3.43 8.23 -1.95
C ASN A 110 -4.76 7.94 -1.25
N MET A 111 -4.82 8.05 0.08
CA MET A 111 -6.02 7.82 0.89
C MET A 111 -7.20 8.67 0.42
N TRP A 112 -6.93 9.89 -0.08
CA TRP A 112 -7.96 10.73 -0.68
C TRP A 112 -8.76 10.01 -1.79
N LEU A 113 -8.12 9.17 -2.60
CA LEU A 113 -8.77 8.43 -3.69
C LEU A 113 -9.77 7.39 -3.17
N TYR A 114 -9.58 6.90 -1.96
CA TYR A 114 -10.34 5.80 -1.38
C TYR A 114 -11.15 6.21 -0.14
N ARG A 115 -11.19 7.52 0.17
CA ARG A 115 -11.74 8.09 1.40
C ARG A 115 -13.18 7.68 1.69
N GLU A 116 -13.99 7.39 0.68
CA GLU A 116 -15.38 6.97 0.85
C GLU A 116 -15.49 5.70 1.72
N HIS A 117 -14.50 4.80 1.69
CA HIS A 117 -14.46 3.62 2.54
C HIS A 117 -14.30 3.94 4.05
N ALA A 118 -13.88 5.15 4.43
CA ALA A 118 -13.85 5.57 5.83
C ALA A 118 -15.24 5.60 6.49
N GLN A 119 -16.31 5.68 5.69
CA GLN A 119 -17.69 5.64 6.19
C GLN A 119 -18.05 4.29 6.82
N THR A 120 -17.33 3.21 6.49
CA THR A 120 -17.56 1.88 7.08
C THR A 120 -16.63 1.54 8.23
N GLU A 121 -15.70 2.43 8.58
CA GLU A 121 -14.69 2.18 9.60
C GLU A 121 -15.25 2.24 11.04
N THR A 122 -14.55 1.67 12.03
CA THR A 122 -14.96 1.84 13.44
C THR A 122 -14.60 3.24 13.94
N ARG A 123 -15.29 3.69 15.00
CA ARG A 123 -14.94 4.96 15.67
C ARG A 123 -13.48 4.96 16.16
N GLU A 124 -13.04 3.86 16.78
CA GLU A 124 -11.67 3.70 17.28
C GLU A 124 -10.62 3.87 16.16
N ALA A 125 -10.83 3.22 15.02
CA ALA A 125 -9.89 3.33 13.91
C ALA A 125 -9.92 4.73 13.26
N LEU A 126 -11.08 5.41 13.21
CA LEU A 126 -11.15 6.81 12.79
C LEU A 126 -10.37 7.72 13.75
N GLU A 127 -10.48 7.52 15.06
CA GLU A 127 -9.70 8.27 16.06
C GLU A 127 -8.19 8.09 15.85
N GLN A 128 -7.74 6.85 15.63
CA GLN A 128 -6.33 6.55 15.35
C GLN A 128 -5.85 7.19 14.04
N LEU A 129 -6.64 7.07 12.95
CA LEU A 129 -6.29 7.64 11.66
C LEU A 129 -6.24 9.17 11.70
N VAL A 130 -7.23 9.82 12.32
CA VAL A 130 -7.23 11.28 12.50
C VAL A 130 -6.02 11.71 13.32
N ALA A 131 -5.70 11.01 14.41
CA ALA A 131 -4.54 11.33 15.25
C ALA A 131 -3.21 11.26 14.46
N VAL A 132 -3.05 10.27 13.57
CA VAL A 132 -1.87 10.15 12.71
C VAL A 132 -1.82 11.25 11.65
N MET A 133 -2.97 11.62 11.08
CA MET A 133 -3.04 12.59 9.98
C MET A 133 -2.96 14.05 10.44
N GLN A 134 -3.45 14.36 11.64
CA GLN A 134 -3.57 15.73 12.16
C GLN A 134 -2.28 16.56 12.09
N PRO A 135 -1.08 16.03 12.43
CA PRO A 135 0.16 16.80 12.35
C PRO A 135 0.50 17.26 10.92
N TYR A 136 0.04 16.53 9.90
CA TYR A 136 0.35 16.79 8.51
C TYR A 136 -0.68 17.74 7.84
N ALA A 137 -1.84 17.97 8.46
CA ALA A 137 -2.87 18.84 7.92
C ALA A 137 -2.39 20.29 7.74
N ALA A 138 -1.47 20.77 8.57
CA ALA A 138 -0.89 22.11 8.46
C ALA A 138 -0.12 22.35 7.14
N GLN A 139 0.28 21.27 6.43
CA GLN A 139 0.92 21.36 5.12
C GLN A 139 -0.08 21.70 4.00
N GLY A 140 -1.39 21.64 4.25
CA GLY A 140 -2.44 22.08 3.33
C GLY A 140 -2.75 21.10 2.19
N GLY A 141 -3.55 21.58 1.22
CA GLY A 141 -3.98 20.81 0.05
C GLY A 141 -4.65 19.49 0.42
N ARG A 142 -4.35 18.42 -0.33
CA ARG A 142 -4.94 17.09 -0.09
C ARG A 142 -4.71 16.55 1.32
N LEU A 143 -3.64 16.96 2.00
CA LEU A 143 -3.36 16.51 3.37
C LEU A 143 -4.36 17.10 4.38
N ALA A 144 -4.70 18.37 4.22
CA ALA A 144 -5.77 19.00 5.01
C ALA A 144 -7.13 18.39 4.66
N GLU A 145 -7.45 18.30 3.36
CA GLU A 145 -8.76 17.80 2.88
C GLU A 145 -9.07 16.38 3.38
N VAL A 146 -8.10 15.45 3.30
CA VAL A 146 -8.30 14.08 3.77
C VAL A 146 -8.43 14.03 5.29
N THR A 147 -7.67 14.84 6.02
CA THR A 147 -7.74 14.89 7.49
C THR A 147 -9.10 15.41 7.94
N GLU A 148 -9.58 16.51 7.34
CA GLU A 148 -10.88 17.12 7.62
C GLU A 148 -12.02 16.14 7.32
N TYR A 149 -11.98 15.47 6.16
CA TYR A 149 -12.98 14.47 5.79
C TYR A 149 -13.13 13.37 6.85
N PHE A 150 -12.02 12.82 7.35
CA PHE A 150 -12.05 11.77 8.38
C PHE A 150 -12.49 12.33 9.73
N ALA A 151 -12.05 13.53 10.10
CA ALA A 151 -12.45 14.20 11.34
C ALA A 151 -13.97 14.48 11.35
N ASP A 152 -14.56 14.85 10.21
CA ASP A 152 -15.98 15.10 10.10
C ASP A 152 -16.81 13.82 10.17
N ILE A 153 -16.35 12.70 9.59
CA ILE A 153 -16.98 11.39 9.83
C ILE A 153 -16.95 11.05 11.32
N LEU A 154 -15.81 11.25 11.98
CA LEU A 154 -15.65 10.94 13.40
C LEU A 154 -16.58 11.76 14.30
N LYS A 155 -16.74 13.06 14.05
CA LYS A 155 -17.67 13.93 14.81
C LYS A 155 -19.13 13.50 14.72
N ASN A 156 -19.51 12.90 13.59
CA ASN A 156 -20.88 12.49 13.31
C ASN A 156 -21.18 11.04 13.72
N ARG A 157 -20.25 10.36 14.41
CA ARG A 157 -20.41 9.00 14.96
C ARG A 157 -20.61 8.95 16.47
#